data_AF-A0A535AKV1-F1
#
_entry.id   AF-A0A535AKV1-F1
#
_cell.length_a   1.000
_cell.length_b   1.000
_cell.length_c   1.000
_cell.angle_alpha   90.00
_cell.angle_beta   90.00
_cell.angle_gamma   90.00
#
_symmetry.space_group_name_H-M   'P 1'
#
loop_
_entity.id
_entity.type
_entity.pdbx_description
1 polymer ?
#
loop_
_entity_poly.entity_id
_entity_poly.type
_entity_poly.pdbx_seq_one_letter_code
_entity_poly.pdbx_strand_id
1 'polypeptide(L)'
;ASRVEGVKEIGSIKLQWLGHRCFAEMCVAVSPLISVTEAHKITEDVRHELLHHVSALVDVTIHADPYTAGTADPFHALTAHHF
;
A
#
# COMPACT_ATOMS: atom_id res chain seq x y z
N ALA A 1 -4.50 3.23 -7.72
CA ALA A 1 -4.12 3.34 -6.29
C ALA A 1 -4.77 4.56 -5.61
N SER A 2 -4.30 5.80 -5.81
CA SER A 2 -4.84 6.99 -5.09
C SER A 2 -6.29 7.35 -5.40
N ARG A 3 -6.88 6.76 -6.44
CA ARG A 3 -8.30 6.91 -6.81
C ARG A 3 -9.23 5.95 -6.07
N VAL A 4 -8.67 4.97 -5.35
CA VAL A 4 -9.46 4.01 -4.56
C VAL A 4 -9.95 4.70 -3.28
N GLU A 5 -11.24 4.59 -3.03
CA GLU A 5 -11.86 5.15 -1.84
C GLU A 5 -11.25 4.53 -0.57
N GLY A 6 -11.02 5.35 0.45
CA GLY A 6 -10.42 4.92 1.72
C GLY A 6 -8.90 5.00 1.78
N VAL A 7 -8.21 5.10 0.64
CA VAL A 7 -6.78 5.44 0.60
C VAL A 7 -6.60 6.90 1.00
N LYS A 8 -5.83 7.14 2.06
CA LYS A 8 -5.50 8.48 2.56
C LYS A 8 -4.16 9.00 2.04
N GLU A 9 -3.20 8.10 1.87
CA GLU A 9 -1.86 8.43 1.39
C GLU A 9 -1.24 7.20 0.70
N ILE A 10 -0.35 7.45 -0.26
CA ILE A 10 0.49 6.41 -0.85
C ILE A 10 1.89 6.58 -0.27
N GLY A 11 2.40 5.54 0.37
CA GLY A 11 3.72 5.52 0.97
C GLY A 11 4.77 5.01 -0.01
N SER A 12 5.74 4.25 0.52
CA SER A 12 6.82 3.68 -0.28
C SER A 12 6.29 2.77 -1.39
N ILE A 13 6.97 2.76 -2.54
CA ILE A 13 6.70 1.87 -3.66
C ILE A 13 8.04 1.27 -4.10
N LYS A 14 8.10 -0.05 -4.20
CA LYS A 14 9.23 -0.78 -4.78
C LYS A 14 8.72 -1.61 -5.94
N LEU A 15 9.53 -1.69 -6.99
CA LEU A 15 9.23 -2.48 -8.18
C LEU A 15 10.40 -3.40 -8.48
N GLN A 16 10.08 -4.63 -8.87
CA GLN A 16 11.04 -5.61 -9.32
C GLN A 16 10.64 -6.13 -10.71
N TRP A 17 11.53 -5.96 -11.68
CA TRP A 17 11.35 -6.47 -13.04
C TRP A 17 12.00 -7.84 -13.19
N LEU A 18 11.26 -8.78 -13.77
CA LEU A 18 11.70 -10.11 -14.18
C LEU A 18 11.37 -10.29 -15.66
N GLY A 19 12.31 -9.90 -16.53
CA GLY A 19 12.06 -9.78 -17.96
C GLY A 19 11.02 -8.70 -18.25
N HIS A 20 9.94 -9.06 -18.93
CA HIS A 20 8.82 -8.14 -19.24
C HIS A 20 7.73 -8.12 -18.15
N ARG A 21 7.95 -8.81 -17.03
CA ARG A 21 7.00 -8.92 -15.92
C ARG A 21 7.47 -8.08 -14.74
N CYS A 22 6.56 -7.43 -14.05
CA CYS A 22 6.82 -6.55 -12.92
C CYS A 22 6.09 -7.06 -11.67
N PHE A 23 6.76 -7.05 -10.54
CA PHE A 23 6.18 -7.28 -9.22
C PHE A 23 6.34 -6.00 -8.41
N ALA A 24 5.34 -5.68 -7.59
CA ALA A 24 5.37 -4.48 -6.77
C ALA A 24 5.21 -4.78 -5.28
N GLU A 25 5.80 -3.93 -4.47
CA GLU A 25 5.52 -3.79 -3.03
C GLU A 25 5.15 -2.33 -2.81
N MET A 26 4.08 -2.06 -2.06
CA MET A 26 3.74 -0.68 -1.72
C MET A 26 3.09 -0.54 -0.35
N CYS A 27 3.21 0.66 0.23
CA CYS A 27 2.45 1.06 1.40
C CYS A 27 1.27 1.95 1.00
N VAL A 28 0.11 1.74 1.63
CA VAL A 28 -1.04 2.64 1.56
C VAL A 28 -1.47 3.01 2.97
N ALA A 29 -1.70 4.29 3.23
CA ALA A 29 -2.24 4.73 4.50
C ALA A 29 -3.77 4.71 4.45
N VAL A 30 -4.41 4.13 5.46
CA VAL A 30 -5.88 4.07 5.64
C VAL A 30 -6.28 4.62 6.99
N SER A 31 -7.58 4.88 7.20
CA SER A 31 -8.06 5.36 8.50
C SER A 31 -7.71 4.36 9.62
N PRO A 32 -7.12 4.78 10.76
CA PRO A 32 -6.81 3.88 11.86
C PRO A 32 -8.05 3.36 12.62
N LEU A 33 -9.23 3.90 12.31
CA LEU A 33 -10.49 3.58 12.99
C LEU A 33 -11.31 2.48 12.28
N ILE A 34 -10.82 1.95 11.17
CA ILE A 34 -11.50 0.89 10.42
C ILE A 34 -11.00 -0.48 10.89
N SER A 35 -11.84 -1.50 10.69
CA SER A 35 -11.47 -2.88 10.94
C SER A 35 -10.40 -3.37 9.96
N VAL A 36 -9.70 -4.44 10.34
CA VAL A 36 -8.75 -5.13 9.47
C VAL A 36 -9.43 -5.62 8.18
N THR A 37 -10.69 -6.05 8.25
CA THR A 37 -11.47 -6.50 7.08
C THR A 37 -11.74 -5.34 6.12
N GLU A 38 -12.05 -4.15 6.62
CA GLU A 38 -12.22 -2.95 5.80
C GLU A 38 -10.90 -2.50 5.16
N ALA A 39 -9.81 -2.51 5.93
CA ALA A 39 -8.47 -2.26 5.41
C ALA A 39 -8.10 -3.26 4.30
N HIS A 40 -8.37 -4.56 4.51
CA HIS A 40 -8.14 -5.59 3.51
C HIS A 40 -8.93 -5.32 2.22
N LYS A 41 -10.20 -4.92 2.32
CA LYS A 41 -11.00 -4.55 1.16
C LYS A 41 -10.38 -3.40 0.37
N ILE A 42 -9.95 -2.34 1.06
CA ILE A 42 -9.26 -1.20 0.40
C ILE A 42 -7.99 -1.69 -0.30
N THR A 43 -7.17 -2.53 0.34
CA THR A 43 -5.96 -3.07 -0.31
C THR A 43 -6.28 -3.92 -1.52
N GLU A 44 -7.35 -4.72 -1.48
CA GLU A 44 -7.78 -5.55 -2.62
C GLU A 44 -8.27 -4.67 -3.78
N ASP A 45 -9.03 -3.61 -3.50
CA ASP A 45 -9.47 -2.65 -4.51
C ASP A 45 -8.27 -1.92 -5.15
N VAL A 46 -7.25 -1.56 -4.35
CA VAL A 46 -5.98 -1.01 -4.86
C VAL A 46 -5.24 -2.00 -5.76
N ARG A 47 -5.15 -3.27 -5.34
CA ARG A 47 -4.51 -4.34 -6.12
C ARG A 47 -5.22 -4.53 -7.46
N HIS A 48 -6.54 -4.63 -7.43
CA HIS A 48 -7.38 -4.74 -8.62
C HIS A 48 -7.16 -3.56 -9.59
N GLU A 49 -7.21 -2.32 -9.09
CA GLU A 49 -6.96 -1.12 -9.90
C GLU A 49 -5.58 -1.12 -10.54
N LEU A 50 -4.54 -1.55 -9.82
CA LEU A 50 -3.17 -1.59 -10.35
C LEU A 50 -3.01 -2.64 -11.44
N LEU A 51 -3.58 -3.84 -11.25
CA LEU A 51 -3.55 -4.91 -12.24
C LEU A 51 -4.26 -4.53 -13.54
N HIS A 52 -5.31 -3.70 -13.48
CA HIS A 52 -5.98 -3.19 -14.69
C HIS A 52 -5.16 -2.13 -15.44
N HIS A 53 -4.42 -1.28 -14.72
CA HIS A 53 -3.78 -0.10 -15.32
C HIS A 53 -2.29 -0.29 -15.63
N VAL A 54 -1.63 -1.28 -15.03
CA VAL A 54 -0.19 -1.54 -15.23
C VAL A 54 -0.02 -2.87 -15.96
N SER A 55 0.07 -2.82 -17.29
CA SER A 55 0.05 -4.01 -18.15
C SER A 55 1.16 -5.04 -17.87
N ALA A 56 2.30 -4.59 -17.36
CA ALA A 56 3.41 -5.49 -17.01
C ALA A 56 3.33 -6.05 -15.58
N LEU A 57 2.42 -5.52 -14.74
CA LEU A 57 2.29 -5.93 -13.34
C LEU A 57 1.66 -7.31 -13.25
N VAL A 58 2.38 -8.23 -12.61
CA VAL A 58 1.91 -9.60 -12.35
C VAL A 58 1.23 -9.68 -11.00
N ASP A 59 1.83 -9.05 -9.98
CA ASP A 59 1.28 -9.02 -8.64
C ASP A 59 1.83 -7.83 -7.84
N VAL A 60 1.10 -7.46 -6.77
CA VAL A 60 1.51 -6.43 -5.83
C VAL A 60 1.19 -6.83 -4.39
N THR A 61 2.20 -6.76 -3.53
CA THR A 61 2.03 -6.87 -2.07
C THR A 61 1.79 -5.48 -1.50
N ILE A 62 0.70 -5.30 -0.76
CA ILE A 62 0.30 -4.01 -0.19
C ILE A 62 0.36 -4.07 1.33
N HIS A 63 1.14 -3.19 1.94
CA HIS A 63 1.13 -2.94 3.37
C HIS A 63 0.14 -1.82 3.68
N ALA A 64 -0.77 -2.06 4.63
CA ALA A 64 -1.75 -1.08 5.05
C ALA A 64 -1.30 -0.43 6.37
N ASP A 65 -0.96 0.85 6.29
CA ASP A 65 -0.50 1.65 7.43
C ASP A 65 -1.64 2.54 7.96
N PRO A 66 -1.67 2.84 9.26
CA PRO A 66 -2.57 3.85 9.79
C PRO A 66 -2.18 5.25 9.32
N TYR A 67 -3.15 6.03 8.84
CA TYR A 67 -2.93 7.42 8.46
C TYR A 67 -2.76 8.32 9.69
N THR A 68 -1.65 9.06 9.75
CA THR A 68 -1.26 9.88 10.90
C THR A 68 -1.44 11.38 10.70
N ALA A 69 -2.04 11.82 9.58
CA ALA A 69 -2.23 13.23 9.24
C ALA A 69 -0.96 14.11 9.38
N GLY A 70 0.21 13.54 9.09
CA GLY A 70 1.51 14.24 9.16
C GLY A 70 2.10 14.35 10.58
N THR A 71 1.52 13.67 11.57
CA THR A 71 2.18 13.48 12.88
C THR A 71 3.31 12.46 12.78
N ALA A 72 4.32 12.58 13.64
CA ALA A 72 5.44 11.63 13.69
C ALA A 72 4.91 10.21 13.81
N ASP A 73 5.35 9.33 12.92
CA ASP A 73 4.86 7.95 12.80
C ASP A 73 5.27 7.12 14.03
N PRO A 74 4.35 6.84 14.97
CA PRO A 74 4.67 6.04 16.14
C PRO A 74 4.63 4.54 15.84
N PHE A 75 4.05 4.13 14.72
CA PHE A 75 3.72 2.74 14.42
C PHE A 75 4.93 1.95 13.91
N HIS A 76 5.91 2.65 13.32
CA HIS A 76 7.18 2.06 12.88
C HIS A 76 8.33 2.20 13.88
N ALA A 77 8.10 2.78 15.06
CA ALA A 77 9.14 3.02 16.07
C ALA A 77 9.90 1.75 16.48
N LEU A 78 9.21 0.59 16.53
CA LEU A 78 9.82 -0.69 16.91
C LEU A 78 10.90 -1.14 15.92
N THR A 79 10.77 -0.84 14.64
CA THR A 79 11.72 -1.28 13.60
C THR A 79 12.59 -0.15 13.06
N ALA A 80 12.37 1.10 13.49
CA ALA A 80 13.07 2.28 12.99
C ALA A 80 14.60 2.25 13.13
N HIS A 81 15.16 1.39 13.98
CA HIS A 81 16.60 1.23 14.20
C HIS A 81 17.25 0.12 13.35
N HIS A 82 16.47 -0.57 12.51
CA HIS A 82 16.96 -1.60 11.58
C HIS A 82 17.13 -1.07 10.14
N PHE A 83 16.81 0.20 9.91
CA PHE A 83 16.85 0.86 8.60
C PHE A 83 17.67 2.15 8.67
#